data_AF-A0A830CUF6-F1
#
_entry.id   AF-A0A830CUF6-F1
#
_cell.length_a   1.000
_cell.length_b   1.000
_cell.length_c   1.000
_cell.angle_alpha   90.00
_cell.angle_beta   90.00
_cell.angle_gamma   90.00
#
_symmetry.space_group_name_H-M   'P 1'
#
loop_
_entity.id
_entity.type
_entity.pdbx_description
1 polymer ?
#
loop_
_entity_poly.entity_id
_entity_poly.type
_entity_poly.pdbx_seq_one_letter_code
_entity_poly.pdbx_strand_id
1 'polypeptide(L)'
;MASHAAIASSRIPTSTKLPTKTTHSFPAQCFSKKLEVAEYFGLRSSGCVTLANTEATFFDLVSAQLTPKTTGSAPKAQTVAKLKVAINGFGRIGRNFLRCWHGRKDSPLDVIVVNDSGGVKNASHLLKYDSMLGTFKADVKIVDNETISVDGKHIKVVSSRDPLKLPWAELGIDIVIEGTGVFVDGPGVGKHIQAGTSKVIITAPAKGADIPTYVVGVNEQDYSHEVANIIRSAQSVVFYLCFCKNFTNDFCIIHAHMLIVCERSVTTICFVGLKSR
;
A
#
# COMPACT_ATOMS: atom_id res chain seq x y z
N MET A 1 -70.99 -1.09 -0.47
CA MET A 1 -70.92 -1.08 1.01
C MET A 1 -69.47 -0.94 1.41
N ALA A 2 -69.16 0.10 2.19
CA ALA A 2 -67.82 0.42 2.68
C ALA A 2 -67.44 -0.43 3.90
N SER A 3 -66.14 -0.65 4.13
CA SER A 3 -65.57 -0.64 5.49
C SER A 3 -64.05 -0.44 5.44
N HIS A 4 -63.60 0.44 6.32
CA HIS A 4 -62.28 1.04 6.45
C HIS A 4 -61.37 0.27 7.43
N ALA A 5 -60.06 0.37 7.17
CA ALA A 5 -58.89 0.64 8.03
C ALA A 5 -58.77 0.09 9.48
N ALA A 6 -57.55 -0.34 9.84
CA ALA A 6 -56.81 0.21 11.00
C ALA A 6 -55.31 -0.13 10.94
N ILE A 7 -54.48 0.93 11.05
CA ILE A 7 -53.03 0.92 11.25
C ILE A 7 -52.78 0.92 12.77
N ALA A 8 -51.96 -0.01 13.26
CA ALA A 8 -51.56 -0.07 14.66
C ALA A 8 -50.21 0.66 14.87
N SER A 9 -50.22 1.64 15.76
CA SER A 9 -49.06 2.39 16.25
C SER A 9 -48.61 1.75 17.57
N SER A 10 -47.31 1.45 17.73
CA SER A 10 -46.76 1.04 19.04
C SER A 10 -45.57 1.90 19.46
N ARG A 11 -45.73 2.47 20.66
CA ARG A 11 -44.88 3.43 21.36
C ARG A 11 -43.46 2.95 21.65
N ILE A 12 -42.56 3.93 21.66
CA ILE A 12 -41.25 3.93 22.32
C ILE A 12 -41.45 4.01 23.85
N PRO A 13 -40.75 3.20 24.66
CA PRO A 13 -40.48 3.51 26.06
C PRO A 13 -39.06 4.05 26.25
N THR A 14 -39.00 5.17 26.96
CA THR A 14 -37.80 5.86 27.45
C THR A 14 -37.27 5.25 28.76
N SER A 15 -35.99 5.50 29.01
CA SER A 15 -35.28 5.50 30.31
C SER A 15 -34.68 4.19 30.82
N THR A 16 -33.36 4.07 30.69
CA THR A 16 -32.49 3.55 31.75
C THR A 16 -31.20 4.38 31.84
N LYS A 17 -30.98 4.98 33.02
CA LYS A 17 -29.73 5.66 33.43
C LYS A 17 -28.62 4.63 33.64
N LEU A 18 -27.39 4.94 33.22
CA LEU A 18 -26.17 4.25 33.65
C LEU A 18 -25.21 5.21 34.38
N PRO A 19 -24.45 4.75 35.39
CA PRO A 19 -23.67 5.60 36.27
C PRO A 19 -22.25 5.90 35.74
N THR A 20 -21.76 7.05 36.17
CA THR A 20 -20.41 7.62 36.03
C THR A 20 -19.32 6.85 36.78
N LYS A 21 -18.14 6.71 36.16
CA LYS A 21 -16.75 6.57 36.69
C LYS A 21 -15.86 6.32 35.45
N THR A 22 -14.63 6.80 35.25
CA THR A 22 -13.58 7.34 36.12
C THR A 22 -12.56 8.04 35.20
N THR A 23 -12.07 9.20 35.63
CA THR A 23 -10.94 9.93 35.03
C THR A 23 -9.62 9.25 35.42
N HIS A 24 -8.77 8.90 34.45
CA HIS A 24 -7.37 8.58 34.71
C HIS A 24 -6.48 9.39 33.78
N SER A 25 -5.86 10.40 34.37
CA SER A 25 -4.73 11.17 33.85
C SER A 25 -3.45 10.35 33.95
N PHE A 26 -2.64 10.33 32.89
CA PHE A 26 -1.24 9.89 32.94
C PHE A 26 -0.32 11.07 32.58
N PRO A 27 0.77 11.29 33.34
CA PRO A 27 1.63 12.45 33.18
C PRO A 27 2.65 12.28 32.04
N ALA A 28 2.91 13.38 31.35
CA ALA A 28 4.02 13.55 30.43
C ALA A 28 5.34 13.60 31.21
N GLN A 29 6.33 12.79 30.82
CA GLN A 29 7.73 13.03 31.17
C GLN A 29 8.59 13.03 29.90
N CYS A 30 9.10 14.22 29.64
CA CYS A 30 10.11 14.59 28.67
C CYS A 30 11.46 13.98 29.07
N PHE A 31 12.10 13.22 28.18
CA PHE A 31 13.48 12.80 28.34
C PHE A 31 14.30 13.28 27.13
N SER A 32 15.04 14.37 27.34
CA SER A 32 16.12 14.80 26.45
C SER A 32 17.31 13.86 26.61
N LYS A 33 17.70 13.15 25.55
CA LYS A 33 19.03 12.53 25.45
C LYS A 33 19.85 13.24 24.39
N LYS A 34 20.94 13.80 24.89
CA LYS A 34 21.99 14.56 24.20
C LYS A 34 22.76 13.61 23.26
N LEU A 35 22.95 14.02 22.00
CA LEU A 35 23.87 13.37 21.06
C LEU A 35 25.31 13.59 21.55
N GLU A 36 26.10 12.52 21.62
CA GLU A 36 27.54 12.56 21.86
C GLU A 36 28.27 12.26 20.55
N VAL A 37 29.15 13.17 20.16
CA VAL A 37 29.97 13.15 18.95
C VAL A 37 31.23 12.35 19.27
N ALA A 38 31.45 11.22 18.58
CA ALA A 38 32.71 10.49 18.67
C ALA A 38 33.66 10.95 17.55
N GLU A 39 34.77 11.57 17.96
CA GLU A 39 35.87 12.00 17.11
C GLU A 39 36.70 10.80 16.61
N TYR A 40 37.21 10.96 15.39
CA TYR A 40 37.93 9.97 14.59
C TYR A 40 39.44 10.21 14.71
N PHE A 41 40.18 9.32 15.36
CA PHE A 41 41.66 9.32 15.37
C PHE A 41 42.20 7.90 15.24
N GLY A 42 43.03 7.65 14.22
CA GLY A 42 43.65 6.34 14.05
C GLY A 42 44.51 6.17 12.80
N LEU A 43 45.44 7.09 12.52
CA LEU A 43 46.56 6.83 11.61
C LEU A 43 47.57 5.93 12.33
N ARG A 44 47.72 4.67 11.86
CA ARG A 44 48.86 3.82 12.21
C ARG A 44 49.79 3.64 11.01
N SER A 45 51.03 4.01 11.28
CA SER A 45 52.25 3.90 10.48
C SER A 45 52.54 2.46 10.04
N SER A 46 52.81 2.26 8.75
CA SER A 46 53.33 1.01 8.20
C SER A 46 54.74 1.23 7.64
N GLY A 47 55.69 0.47 8.18
CA GLY A 47 56.70 -0.27 7.41
C GLY A 47 57.75 0.50 6.60
N CYS A 48 59.00 0.40 7.09
CA CYS A 48 60.27 0.67 6.42
C CYS A 48 60.37 0.04 5.01
N VAL A 49 60.83 0.83 4.01
CA VAL A 49 61.21 0.36 2.68
C VAL A 49 62.74 0.39 2.56
N THR A 50 63.33 -0.78 2.33
CA THR A 50 64.75 -0.93 1.96
C THR A 50 64.98 -0.50 0.51
N LEU A 51 65.95 0.40 0.32
CA LEU A 51 66.37 0.95 -0.96
C LEU A 51 67.17 -0.10 -1.77
N ALA A 52 66.74 -0.40 -2.99
CA ALA A 52 67.56 -1.07 -3.99
C ALA A 52 67.57 -0.22 -5.26
N ASN A 53 68.79 -0.03 -5.80
CA ASN A 53 69.15 0.83 -6.91
C ASN A 53 68.22 0.72 -8.13
N THR A 54 67.62 1.83 -8.54
CA THR A 54 67.42 2.19 -9.95
C THR A 54 67.05 3.67 -10.02
N GLU A 55 67.63 4.38 -10.99
CA GLU A 55 67.39 5.80 -11.23
C GLU A 55 65.93 6.04 -11.62
N ALA A 56 65.11 6.42 -10.63
CA ALA A 56 63.79 6.99 -10.86
C ALA A 56 63.88 8.49 -10.57
N THR A 57 63.61 9.30 -11.58
CA THR A 57 63.62 10.76 -11.49
C THR A 57 62.63 11.23 -10.42
N PHE A 58 63.04 12.19 -9.57
CA PHE A 58 62.22 12.77 -8.49
C PHE A 58 60.79 13.14 -8.93
N PHE A 59 60.64 13.54 -10.19
CA PHE A 59 59.37 13.88 -10.80
C PHE A 59 58.39 12.70 -10.97
N ASP A 60 58.88 11.48 -11.17
CA ASP A 60 58.05 10.28 -11.29
C ASP A 60 57.51 9.82 -9.94
N LEU A 61 58.29 9.96 -8.87
CA LEU A 61 57.85 9.67 -7.50
C LEU A 61 56.76 10.65 -7.03
N VAL A 62 56.92 11.94 -7.34
CA VAL A 62 55.92 12.97 -7.04
C VAL A 62 54.63 12.74 -7.86
N SER A 63 54.76 12.32 -9.13
CA SER A 63 53.62 12.00 -9.99
C SER A 63 52.85 10.76 -9.50
N ALA A 64 53.55 9.74 -8.99
CA ALA A 64 52.91 8.56 -8.39
C ALA A 64 52.14 8.89 -7.10
N GLN A 65 52.63 9.85 -6.30
CA GLN A 65 51.96 10.31 -5.08
C GLN A 65 50.76 11.25 -5.32
N LEU A 66 50.72 11.92 -6.48
CA LEU A 66 49.64 12.85 -6.86
C LEU A 66 48.58 12.25 -7.78
N THR A 67 48.68 10.97 -8.14
CA THR A 67 47.53 10.29 -8.77
C THR A 67 46.41 10.17 -7.73
N PRO A 68 45.21 10.73 -7.98
CA PRO A 68 44.07 10.40 -7.17
C PRO A 68 43.86 8.90 -7.39
N LYS A 69 44.09 8.10 -6.35
CA LYS A 69 43.64 6.72 -6.33
C LYS A 69 42.13 6.82 -6.36
N THR A 70 41.55 6.77 -7.55
CA THR A 70 40.13 6.58 -7.75
C THR A 70 39.83 5.21 -7.19
N THR A 71 39.65 5.13 -5.88
CA THR A 71 38.79 4.13 -5.29
C THR A 71 37.45 4.39 -5.94
N GLY A 72 37.20 3.70 -7.04
CA GLY A 72 35.86 3.51 -7.53
C GLY A 72 35.11 2.88 -6.37
N SER A 73 34.51 3.70 -5.53
CA SER A 73 33.30 3.29 -4.87
C SER A 73 32.35 3.05 -6.03
N ALA A 74 32.27 1.79 -6.47
CA ALA A 74 31.06 1.30 -7.09
C ALA A 74 29.92 1.90 -6.26
N PRO A 75 28.94 2.58 -6.87
CA PRO A 75 27.83 3.10 -6.09
C PRO A 75 27.33 1.88 -5.31
N LYS A 76 27.43 1.92 -3.98
CA LYS A 76 26.76 0.94 -3.15
C LYS A 76 25.30 1.13 -3.51
N ALA A 77 24.82 0.30 -4.44
CA ALA A 77 23.42 0.19 -4.74
C ALA A 77 22.81 -0.09 -3.38
N GLN A 78 22.12 0.92 -2.85
CA GLN A 78 21.39 0.78 -1.61
C GLN A 78 20.37 -0.30 -1.93
N THR A 79 20.63 -1.53 -1.48
CA THR A 79 19.71 -2.64 -1.59
C THR A 79 18.59 -2.34 -0.61
N VAL A 80 17.72 -1.40 -0.97
CA VAL A 80 16.44 -1.23 -0.31
C VAL A 80 15.73 -2.55 -0.59
N ALA A 81 15.61 -3.38 0.45
CA ALA A 81 14.88 -4.63 0.35
C ALA A 81 13.48 -4.31 -0.18
N LYS A 82 13.15 -4.83 -1.38
CA LYS A 82 11.84 -4.60 -1.98
C LYS A 82 10.82 -5.49 -1.30
N LEU A 83 9.68 -4.92 -0.94
CA LEU A 83 8.56 -5.65 -0.37
C LEU A 83 7.91 -6.50 -1.46
N LYS A 84 7.77 -7.79 -1.20
CA LYS A 84 7.13 -8.73 -2.12
C LYS A 84 5.63 -8.60 -2.02
N VAL A 85 5.00 -8.36 -3.17
CA VAL A 85 3.57 -8.10 -3.27
C VAL A 85 2.89 -9.21 -4.07
N ALA A 86 1.76 -9.67 -3.53
CA ALA A 86 0.81 -10.51 -4.23
C ALA A 86 -0.46 -9.72 -4.56
N ILE A 87 -1.09 -10.01 -5.70
CA ILE A 87 -2.39 -9.43 -6.07
C ILE A 87 -3.41 -10.56 -6.07
N ASN A 88 -4.39 -10.50 -5.16
CA ASN A 88 -5.50 -11.44 -5.16
C ASN A 88 -6.68 -10.85 -5.94
N GLY A 89 -7.04 -11.47 -7.06
CA GLY A 89 -8.09 -10.98 -7.96
C GLY A 89 -7.55 -10.06 -9.05
N PHE A 90 -7.28 -10.63 -10.22
CA PHE A 90 -6.75 -9.90 -11.38
C PHE A 90 -7.83 -9.25 -12.27
N GLY A 91 -8.83 -8.67 -11.60
CA GLY A 91 -9.88 -7.86 -12.22
C GLY A 91 -9.39 -6.46 -12.60
N ARG A 92 -10.34 -5.52 -12.77
CA ARG A 92 -10.04 -4.13 -13.14
C ARG A 92 -9.01 -3.48 -12.21
N ILE A 93 -9.20 -3.60 -10.90
CA ILE A 93 -8.30 -2.99 -9.89
C ILE A 93 -6.93 -3.67 -9.89
N GLY A 94 -6.86 -5.00 -9.86
CA GLY A 94 -5.59 -5.73 -9.87
C GLY A 94 -4.73 -5.45 -11.09
N ARG A 95 -5.33 -5.40 -12.30
CA ARG A 95 -4.61 -5.05 -13.53
C ARG A 95 -4.14 -3.61 -13.53
N ASN A 96 -4.98 -2.68 -13.08
CA ASN A 96 -4.59 -1.27 -12.97
C ASN A 96 -3.47 -1.07 -11.95
N PHE A 97 -3.49 -1.79 -10.82
CA PHE A 97 -2.40 -1.78 -9.86
C PHE A 97 -1.08 -2.20 -10.53
N LEU A 98 -1.08 -3.30 -11.28
CA LEU A 98 0.12 -3.76 -11.97
C LEU A 98 0.61 -2.76 -13.03
N ARG A 99 -0.29 -2.17 -13.81
CA ARG A 99 0.05 -1.12 -14.80
C ARG A 99 0.64 0.13 -14.12
N CYS A 100 0.05 0.58 -13.02
CA CYS A 100 0.54 1.72 -12.24
C CYS A 100 1.89 1.43 -11.57
N TRP A 101 2.07 0.22 -11.02
CA TRP A 101 3.34 -0.22 -10.44
C TRP A 101 4.44 -0.25 -11.50
N HIS A 102 4.15 -0.81 -12.68
CA HIS A 102 5.11 -0.87 -13.77
C HIS A 102 5.55 0.52 -14.25
N GLY A 103 4.65 1.51 -14.25
CA GLY A 103 4.99 2.89 -14.61
C GLY A 103 5.90 3.62 -13.60
N ARG A 104 6.14 3.06 -12.41
CA ARG A 104 7.00 3.65 -11.37
C ARG A 104 8.42 3.08 -11.46
N LYS A 105 9.39 3.96 -11.74
CA LYS A 105 10.82 3.58 -11.85
C LYS A 105 11.41 3.12 -10.51
N ASP A 106 11.10 3.84 -9.43
CA ASP A 106 11.67 3.62 -8.10
C ASP A 106 10.61 3.13 -7.10
N SER A 107 9.97 2.00 -7.41
CA SER A 107 9.02 1.40 -6.48
C SER A 107 9.73 0.51 -5.44
N PRO A 108 9.43 0.67 -4.13
CA PRO A 108 9.88 -0.27 -3.11
C PRO A 108 9.11 -1.59 -3.14
N LEU A 109 8.13 -1.73 -4.03
CA LEU A 109 7.31 -2.92 -4.18
C LEU A 109 7.84 -3.79 -5.32
N ASP A 110 7.75 -5.09 -5.16
CA ASP A 110 8.03 -6.06 -6.21
C ASP A 110 6.84 -7.03 -6.36
N VAL A 111 6.17 -7.01 -7.51
CA VAL A 111 5.00 -7.86 -7.72
C VAL A 111 5.46 -9.23 -8.18
N ILE A 112 5.29 -10.23 -7.31
CA ILE A 112 5.80 -11.59 -7.51
C ILE A 112 4.73 -12.51 -8.09
N VAL A 113 3.49 -12.34 -7.65
CA VAL A 113 2.41 -13.29 -7.93
C VAL A 113 1.05 -12.62 -8.03
N VAL A 114 0.22 -13.13 -8.93
CA VAL A 114 -1.18 -12.76 -9.08
C VAL A 114 -2.06 -13.99 -8.99
N ASN A 115 -3.19 -13.90 -8.28
CA ASN A 115 -4.21 -14.95 -8.27
C ASN A 115 -5.34 -14.57 -9.21
N ASP A 116 -5.58 -15.40 -10.21
CA ASP A 116 -6.65 -15.23 -11.19
C ASP A 116 -7.26 -16.57 -11.61
N SER A 117 -8.58 -16.68 -11.54
CA SER A 117 -9.30 -17.89 -11.94
C SER A 117 -9.31 -18.12 -13.45
N GLY A 118 -9.02 -17.08 -14.26
CA GLY A 118 -8.96 -17.15 -15.71
C GLY A 118 -7.65 -17.73 -16.25
N GLY A 119 -6.63 -17.91 -15.40
CA GLY A 119 -5.33 -18.45 -15.77
C GLY A 119 -4.47 -17.50 -16.62
N VAL A 120 -3.26 -17.96 -16.96
CA VAL A 120 -2.21 -17.14 -17.59
C VAL A 120 -2.66 -16.47 -18.89
N LYS A 121 -3.32 -17.21 -19.80
CA LYS A 121 -3.74 -16.68 -21.11
C LYS A 121 -4.72 -15.50 -20.99
N ASN A 122 -5.71 -15.63 -20.11
CA ASN A 122 -6.69 -14.57 -19.89
C ASN A 122 -6.05 -13.39 -19.16
N ALA A 123 -5.26 -13.67 -18.12
CA ALA A 123 -4.55 -12.64 -17.37
C ALA A 123 -3.63 -11.80 -18.28
N SER A 124 -2.81 -12.43 -19.12
CA SER A 124 -1.90 -11.73 -20.04
C SER A 124 -2.65 -10.91 -21.09
N HIS A 125 -3.72 -11.47 -21.67
CA HIS A 125 -4.51 -10.78 -22.69
C HIS A 125 -5.22 -9.55 -22.11
N LEU A 126 -5.90 -9.70 -20.96
CA LEU A 126 -6.61 -8.61 -20.29
C LEU A 126 -5.66 -7.57 -19.68
N LEU A 127 -4.42 -7.96 -19.36
CA LEU A 127 -3.38 -7.01 -18.97
C LEU A 127 -2.91 -6.19 -20.17
N LYS A 128 -2.74 -6.82 -21.34
CA LYS A 128 -2.26 -6.13 -22.55
C LYS A 128 -3.32 -5.21 -23.15
N TYR A 129 -4.57 -5.65 -23.23
CA TYR A 129 -5.66 -4.91 -23.86
C TYR A 129 -6.72 -4.54 -22.83
N ASP A 130 -6.94 -3.23 -22.65
CA ASP A 130 -8.02 -2.70 -21.83
C ASP A 130 -8.83 -1.70 -22.64
N SER A 131 -10.16 -1.81 -22.58
CA SER A 131 -11.06 -0.96 -23.39
C SER A 131 -11.07 0.50 -22.94
N MET A 132 -10.79 0.79 -21.67
CA MET A 132 -10.82 2.15 -21.12
C MET A 132 -9.44 2.81 -21.15
N LEU A 133 -8.42 2.07 -20.73
CA LEU A 133 -7.05 2.59 -20.65
C LEU A 133 -6.22 2.33 -21.91
N GLY A 134 -6.77 1.59 -22.87
CA GLY A 134 -6.09 1.20 -24.10
C GLY A 134 -5.05 0.09 -23.91
N THR A 135 -4.20 -0.05 -24.93
CA THR A 135 -3.15 -1.06 -24.98
C THR A 135 -2.00 -0.71 -24.04
N PHE A 136 -1.62 -1.65 -23.18
CA PHE A 136 -0.50 -1.49 -22.26
C PHE A 136 0.83 -1.47 -23.01
N LYS A 137 1.62 -0.41 -22.79
CA LYS A 137 2.91 -0.16 -23.46
C LYS A 137 4.08 -0.95 -22.87
N ALA A 138 3.82 -2.12 -22.31
CA ALA A 138 4.83 -3.08 -21.86
C ALA A 138 4.79 -4.33 -22.74
N ASP A 139 5.92 -5.02 -22.88
CA ASP A 139 6.02 -6.32 -23.51
C ASP A 139 5.47 -7.40 -22.56
N VAL A 140 4.22 -7.81 -22.80
CA VAL A 140 3.53 -8.84 -22.01
C VAL A 140 3.59 -10.15 -22.76
N LYS A 141 4.32 -11.13 -22.21
CA LYS A 141 4.52 -12.45 -22.80
C LYS A 141 4.08 -13.55 -21.84
N ILE A 142 3.63 -14.66 -22.39
CA ILE A 142 3.41 -15.89 -21.65
C ILE A 142 4.74 -16.65 -21.66
N VAL A 143 5.28 -16.96 -20.47
CA VAL A 143 6.51 -17.75 -20.35
C VAL A 143 6.16 -19.23 -20.29
N ASP A 144 5.21 -19.58 -19.44
CA ASP A 144 4.73 -20.95 -19.22
C ASP A 144 3.25 -20.94 -18.79
N ASN A 145 2.73 -22.09 -18.35
CA ASN A 145 1.32 -22.23 -17.95
C ASN A 145 0.96 -21.52 -16.63
N GLU A 146 1.96 -21.10 -15.85
CA GLU A 146 1.81 -20.45 -14.54
C GLU A 146 2.53 -19.09 -14.46
N THR A 147 3.15 -18.58 -15.53
CA THR A 147 4.00 -17.38 -15.45
C THR A 147 3.80 -16.46 -16.65
N ILE A 148 3.62 -15.17 -16.35
CA ILE A 148 3.68 -14.08 -17.34
C ILE A 148 4.98 -13.30 -17.17
N SER A 149 5.50 -12.75 -18.27
CA SER A 149 6.60 -11.79 -18.27
C SER A 149 6.07 -10.43 -18.67
N VAL A 150 6.46 -9.38 -17.94
CA VAL A 150 6.16 -7.98 -18.24
C VAL A 150 7.48 -7.22 -18.30
N ASP A 151 7.94 -6.88 -19.51
CA ASP A 151 9.26 -6.28 -19.78
C ASP A 151 10.41 -7.06 -19.11
N GLY A 152 10.36 -8.39 -19.23
CA GLY A 152 11.36 -9.29 -18.66
C GLY A 152 11.15 -9.63 -17.18
N LYS A 153 10.23 -8.98 -16.46
CA LYS A 153 9.90 -9.34 -15.07
C LYS A 153 8.90 -10.49 -15.03
N HIS A 154 9.26 -11.57 -14.35
CA HIS A 154 8.42 -12.75 -14.23
C HIS A 154 7.44 -12.61 -13.06
N ILE A 155 6.16 -12.85 -13.34
CA ILE A 155 5.07 -12.78 -12.37
C ILE A 155 4.33 -14.11 -12.44
N LYS A 156 4.30 -14.82 -11.32
CA LYS A 156 3.57 -16.09 -11.22
C LYS A 156 2.06 -15.82 -11.22
N VAL A 157 1.30 -16.66 -11.89
CA VAL A 157 -0.16 -16.66 -11.93
C VAL A 157 -0.61 -17.95 -11.27
N VAL A 158 -1.26 -17.80 -10.12
CA VAL A 158 -1.89 -18.91 -9.41
C VAL A 158 -3.40 -18.83 -9.59
N SER A 159 -4.09 -19.95 -9.34
CA SER A 159 -5.55 -20.02 -9.45
C SER A 159 -6.11 -20.83 -8.30
N SER A 160 -6.55 -20.13 -7.25
CA SER A 160 -7.33 -20.71 -6.16
C SER A 160 -8.41 -19.75 -5.70
N ARG A 161 -9.61 -20.29 -5.43
CA ARG A 161 -10.70 -19.52 -4.81
C ARG A 161 -10.57 -19.41 -3.30
N ASP A 162 -9.83 -20.32 -2.69
CA ASP A 162 -9.61 -20.36 -1.25
C ASP A 162 -8.27 -19.69 -0.92
N PRO A 163 -8.28 -18.55 -0.19
CA PRO A 163 -7.06 -17.85 0.20
C PRO A 163 -6.08 -18.70 1.01
N LEU A 164 -6.57 -19.71 1.74
CA LEU A 164 -5.73 -20.58 2.57
C LEU A 164 -4.83 -21.51 1.76
N LYS A 165 -5.19 -21.76 0.50
CA LYS A 165 -4.42 -22.63 -0.41
C LYS A 165 -3.43 -21.84 -1.26
N LEU A 166 -3.36 -20.52 -1.10
CA LEU A 166 -2.45 -19.69 -1.87
C LEU A 166 -1.04 -19.75 -1.25
N PRO A 167 0.01 -19.85 -2.07
CA PRO A 167 1.37 -20.10 -1.60
C PRO A 167 2.07 -18.81 -1.11
N TRP A 168 1.44 -18.03 -0.23
CA TRP A 168 2.01 -16.76 0.24
C TRP A 168 3.25 -16.97 1.10
N ALA A 169 3.20 -17.90 2.04
CA ALA A 169 4.34 -18.28 2.88
C ALA A 169 5.52 -18.78 2.02
N GLU A 170 5.26 -19.66 1.07
CA GLU A 170 6.29 -20.28 0.21
C GLU A 170 7.01 -19.25 -0.66
N LEU A 171 6.27 -18.24 -1.16
CA LEU A 171 6.82 -17.17 -1.98
C LEU A 171 7.42 -16.02 -1.15
N GLY A 172 7.21 -16.04 0.17
CA GLY A 172 7.63 -15.00 1.10
C GLY A 172 6.95 -13.67 0.82
N ILE A 173 5.63 -13.67 0.64
CA ILE A 173 4.86 -12.46 0.34
C ILE A 173 4.69 -11.60 1.60
N ASP A 174 5.04 -10.32 1.50
CA ASP A 174 4.90 -9.37 2.59
C ASP A 174 3.49 -8.76 2.59
N ILE A 175 3.02 -8.37 1.41
CA ILE A 175 1.76 -7.62 1.23
C ILE A 175 0.87 -8.32 0.21
N VAL A 176 -0.40 -8.55 0.58
CA VAL A 176 -1.45 -8.94 -0.36
C VAL A 176 -2.33 -7.73 -0.67
N ILE A 177 -2.54 -7.46 -1.96
CA ILE A 177 -3.58 -6.55 -2.44
C ILE A 177 -4.84 -7.37 -2.72
N GLU A 178 -5.85 -7.19 -1.88
CA GLU A 178 -7.14 -7.89 -1.98
C GLU A 178 -8.10 -7.13 -2.90
N GLY A 179 -8.09 -7.53 -4.18
CA GLY A 179 -8.82 -6.92 -5.28
C GLY A 179 -10.03 -7.70 -5.77
N THR A 180 -10.39 -8.83 -5.15
CA THR A 180 -11.54 -9.65 -5.58
C THR A 180 -12.88 -9.00 -5.28
N GLY A 181 -12.96 -8.23 -4.18
CA GLY A 181 -14.21 -7.70 -3.65
C GLY A 181 -15.10 -8.73 -2.94
N VAL A 182 -14.65 -9.98 -2.82
CA VAL A 182 -15.36 -11.07 -2.13
C VAL A 182 -15.00 -11.08 -0.64
N PHE A 183 -13.71 -10.98 -0.35
CA PHE A 183 -13.19 -10.95 1.02
C PHE A 183 -13.09 -9.51 1.50
N VAL A 184 -14.08 -9.09 2.28
CA VAL A 184 -14.21 -7.69 2.74
C VAL A 184 -14.43 -7.58 4.26
N ASP A 185 -14.56 -8.70 4.94
CA ASP A 185 -14.71 -8.80 6.39
C ASP A 185 -13.41 -9.28 7.04
N GLY A 186 -13.23 -8.98 8.32
CA GLY A 186 -12.04 -9.37 9.09
C GLY A 186 -11.71 -10.87 8.98
N PRO A 187 -12.67 -11.78 9.23
CA PRO A 187 -12.45 -13.22 9.12
C PRO A 187 -12.10 -13.69 7.71
N GLY A 188 -12.78 -13.17 6.68
CA GLY A 188 -12.50 -13.52 5.29
C GLY A 188 -11.09 -13.12 4.85
N VAL A 189 -10.67 -11.91 5.21
CA VAL A 189 -9.36 -11.35 4.84
C VAL A 189 -8.24 -11.93 5.70
N GLY A 190 -8.52 -12.28 6.95
CA GLY A 190 -7.59 -12.94 7.86
C GLY A 190 -7.05 -14.27 7.33
N LYS A 191 -7.75 -14.92 6.38
CA LYS A 191 -7.24 -16.12 5.70
C LYS A 191 -5.94 -15.87 4.93
N HIS A 192 -5.73 -14.68 4.38
CA HIS A 192 -4.46 -14.34 3.72
C HIS A 192 -3.30 -14.29 4.71
N ILE A 193 -3.54 -13.75 5.90
CA ILE A 193 -2.56 -13.72 7.00
C ILE A 193 -2.21 -15.16 7.42
N GLN A 194 -3.22 -16.01 7.56
CA GLN A 194 -3.02 -17.43 7.89
C GLN A 194 -2.23 -18.18 6.81
N ALA A 195 -2.40 -17.82 5.53
CA ALA A 195 -1.62 -18.36 4.42
C ALA A 195 -0.16 -17.84 4.38
N GLY A 196 0.21 -16.91 5.26
CA GLY A 196 1.61 -16.52 5.51
C GLY A 196 2.00 -15.11 5.09
N THR A 197 1.05 -14.24 4.71
CA THR A 197 1.37 -12.83 4.43
C THR A 197 1.40 -12.01 5.72
N SER A 198 2.24 -10.96 5.75
CA SER A 198 2.33 -10.09 6.93
C SER A 198 1.23 -9.03 6.96
N LYS A 199 0.86 -8.47 5.80
CA LYS A 199 -0.15 -7.40 5.71
C LYS A 199 -1.09 -7.61 4.53
N VAL A 200 -2.34 -7.17 4.67
CA VAL A 200 -3.36 -7.23 3.62
C VAL A 200 -4.00 -5.86 3.42
N ILE A 201 -4.12 -5.44 2.17
CA ILE A 201 -4.74 -4.18 1.77
C ILE A 201 -6.01 -4.49 0.96
N ILE A 202 -7.16 -4.11 1.49
CA ILE A 202 -8.47 -4.32 0.85
C ILE A 202 -8.80 -3.12 -0.04
N THR A 203 -9.21 -3.39 -1.29
CA THR A 203 -9.61 -2.33 -2.25
C THR A 203 -11.14 -2.17 -2.38
N ALA A 204 -11.92 -2.91 -1.61
CA ALA A 204 -13.38 -2.92 -1.56
C ALA A 204 -13.94 -2.52 -0.19
N PRO A 205 -15.21 -2.03 -0.09
CA PRO A 205 -15.78 -1.57 1.18
C PRO A 205 -15.75 -2.69 2.20
N ALA A 206 -15.09 -2.43 3.33
CA ALA A 206 -15.02 -3.41 4.40
C ALA A 206 -16.40 -3.62 5.02
N LYS A 207 -16.71 -4.85 5.40
CA LYS A 207 -17.86 -5.19 6.23
C LYS A 207 -17.43 -5.19 7.68
N GLY A 208 -18.07 -4.35 8.50
CA GLY A 208 -17.73 -4.16 9.91
C GLY A 208 -16.85 -2.93 10.14
N ALA A 209 -16.85 -2.43 11.38
CA ALA A 209 -16.12 -1.22 11.77
C ALA A 209 -14.65 -1.49 12.14
N ASP A 210 -14.23 -2.76 12.17
CA ASP A 210 -12.97 -3.18 12.77
C ASP A 210 -11.75 -3.03 11.85
N ILE A 211 -11.98 -2.68 10.58
CA ILE A 211 -10.91 -2.52 9.59
C ILE A 211 -10.65 -1.02 9.35
N PRO A 212 -9.49 -0.50 9.78
CA PRO A 212 -9.19 0.91 9.59
C PRO A 212 -9.08 1.23 8.10
N THR A 213 -9.72 2.34 7.72
CA THR A 213 -9.74 2.83 6.33
C THR A 213 -8.89 4.07 6.23
N TYR A 214 -7.91 4.02 5.32
CA TYR A 214 -7.00 5.12 5.05
C TYR A 214 -7.23 5.67 3.64
N VAL A 215 -7.22 6.99 3.55
CA VAL A 215 -7.34 7.75 2.31
C VAL A 215 -6.11 8.65 2.20
N VAL A 216 -5.37 8.43 1.13
CA VAL A 216 -4.17 9.21 0.82
C VAL A 216 -4.57 10.68 0.64
N GLY A 217 -3.85 11.59 1.30
CA GLY A 217 -4.11 13.02 1.37
C GLY A 217 -5.14 13.47 2.41
N VAL A 218 -5.73 12.57 3.19
CA VAL A 218 -6.76 12.92 4.20
C VAL A 218 -6.42 12.42 5.59
N ASN A 219 -6.24 11.12 5.78
CA ASN A 219 -6.00 10.51 7.09
C ASN A 219 -4.85 9.50 7.07
N GLU A 220 -3.97 9.60 6.06
CA GLU A 220 -2.79 8.75 5.92
C GLU A 220 -1.79 8.93 7.06
N GLN A 221 -1.73 10.10 7.69
CA GLN A 221 -0.89 10.37 8.84
C GLN A 221 -1.30 9.60 10.10
N ASP A 222 -2.56 9.11 10.13
CA ASP A 222 -3.08 8.30 11.24
C ASP A 222 -2.73 6.82 11.04
N TYR A 223 -2.08 6.46 9.92
CA TYR A 223 -1.59 5.10 9.68
C TYR A 223 -0.32 4.84 10.49
N SER A 224 -0.33 3.70 11.18
CA SER A 224 0.87 3.14 11.80
C SER A 224 0.94 1.64 11.51
N HIS A 225 2.16 1.11 11.40
CA HIS A 225 2.37 -0.28 11.00
C HIS A 225 1.83 -1.27 12.04
N GLU A 226 1.93 -0.93 13.32
CA GLU A 226 1.51 -1.73 14.47
C GLU A 226 0.00 -1.72 14.73
N VAL A 227 -0.75 -0.74 14.19
CA VAL A 227 -2.19 -0.60 14.46
C VAL A 227 -2.99 -1.77 13.89
N ALA A 228 -2.71 -2.18 12.65
CA ALA A 228 -3.44 -3.27 12.01
C ALA A 228 -2.64 -3.96 10.90
N ASN A 229 -2.77 -5.29 10.84
CA ASN A 229 -2.25 -6.11 9.74
C ASN A 229 -3.21 -6.15 8.55
N ILE A 230 -4.48 -5.76 8.75
CA ILE A 230 -5.49 -5.67 7.70
C ILE A 230 -5.91 -4.22 7.64
N ILE A 231 -5.69 -3.59 6.48
CA ILE A 231 -6.07 -2.20 6.24
C ILE A 231 -6.90 -2.09 4.98
N ARG A 232 -7.67 -1.01 4.90
CA ARG A 232 -8.46 -0.69 3.70
C ARG A 232 -7.93 0.57 3.05
N SER A 233 -7.67 0.48 1.74
CA SER A 233 -7.51 1.66 0.90
C SER A 233 -8.91 2.14 0.52
N ALA A 234 -9.21 3.41 0.77
CA ALA A 234 -10.49 4.00 0.37
C ALA A 234 -10.78 3.80 -1.12
N GLN A 235 -12.07 3.69 -1.45
CA GLN A 235 -12.53 3.56 -2.83
C GLN A 235 -12.66 4.91 -3.53
N SER A 236 -12.77 4.88 -4.85
CA SER A 236 -12.95 6.06 -5.71
C SER A 236 -14.03 7.02 -5.18
N VAL A 237 -15.15 6.49 -4.70
CA VAL A 237 -16.25 7.27 -4.09
C VAL A 237 -15.81 8.06 -2.85
N VAL A 238 -15.06 7.40 -1.94
CA VAL A 238 -14.57 8.04 -0.72
C VAL A 238 -13.50 9.09 -1.05
N PHE A 239 -12.67 8.86 -2.08
CA PHE A 239 -11.72 9.86 -2.58
C PHE A 239 -12.39 11.16 -3.02
N TYR A 240 -13.57 11.11 -3.66
CA TYR A 240 -14.31 12.33 -3.99
C TYR A 240 -14.92 13.00 -2.75
N LEU A 241 -15.42 12.22 -1.79
CA LEU A 241 -15.99 12.75 -0.54
C LEU A 241 -14.93 13.39 0.35
N CYS A 242 -13.67 13.00 0.24
CA CYS A 242 -12.56 13.61 0.94
C CYS A 242 -12.40 15.12 0.66
N PHE A 243 -12.94 15.63 -0.45
CA PHE A 243 -13.05 17.08 -0.67
C PHE A 243 -13.86 17.79 0.43
N CYS A 244 -14.82 17.10 1.04
CA CYS A 244 -15.59 17.61 2.18
C CYS A 244 -14.73 17.92 3.42
N LYS A 245 -13.53 17.35 3.54
CA LYS A 245 -12.63 17.65 4.66
C LYS A 245 -12.24 19.13 4.70
N ASN A 246 -12.04 19.75 3.53
CA ASN A 246 -11.71 21.17 3.47
C ASN A 246 -12.86 22.04 3.99
N PHE A 247 -14.10 21.69 3.65
CA PHE A 247 -15.27 22.42 4.17
C PHE A 247 -15.48 22.22 5.66
N THR A 248 -15.14 21.06 6.24
CA THR A 248 -15.26 20.84 7.69
C THR A 248 -14.26 21.63 8.53
N ASN A 249 -13.12 22.04 7.94
CA ASN A 249 -12.14 22.85 8.65
C ASN A 249 -12.69 24.27 8.89
N ASP A 250 -13.39 24.83 7.91
CA ASP A 250 -13.87 26.22 7.94
C ASP A 250 -15.35 26.34 8.32
N PHE A 251 -16.16 25.32 8.01
CA PHE A 251 -17.61 25.31 8.19
C PHE A 251 -18.09 24.09 8.98
N CYS A 252 -19.20 24.24 9.70
CA CYS A 252 -19.84 23.11 10.37
C CYS A 252 -20.89 22.49 9.43
N ILE A 253 -20.67 21.26 8.98
CA ILE A 253 -21.65 20.54 8.16
C ILE A 253 -22.72 19.96 9.11
N ILE A 254 -23.96 20.43 8.97
CA ILE A 254 -25.09 19.94 9.79
C ILE A 254 -25.73 18.72 9.11
N HIS A 255 -26.03 18.84 7.82
CA HIS A 255 -26.52 17.75 6.98
C HIS A 255 -26.01 17.94 5.55
N ALA A 256 -25.64 16.84 4.91
CA ALA A 256 -25.25 16.82 3.50
C ALA A 256 -25.82 15.57 2.84
N HIS A 257 -26.37 15.74 1.64
CA HIS A 257 -26.74 14.63 0.77
C HIS A 257 -25.73 14.53 -0.35
N MET A 258 -25.05 13.39 -0.47
CA MET A 258 -24.08 13.16 -1.54
C MET A 258 -24.68 12.37 -2.68
N LEU A 259 -24.43 12.83 -3.90
CA LEU A 259 -24.57 12.02 -5.10
C LEU A 259 -23.25 11.75 -5.82
N ILE A 260 -23.10 10.52 -6.30
CA ILE A 260 -22.18 10.15 -7.36
C ILE A 260 -22.97 9.52 -8.53
N VAL A 261 -22.84 10.13 -9.73
CA VAL A 261 -23.24 9.48 -10.99
C VAL A 261 -22.03 8.69 -11.50
N CYS A 262 -22.12 7.37 -11.50
CA CYS A 262 -21.05 6.51 -12.00
C CYS A 262 -21.46 5.87 -13.33
N GLU A 263 -20.51 5.70 -14.24
CA GLU A 263 -20.73 4.99 -15.51
C GLU A 263 -21.23 3.56 -15.19
N ARG A 264 -22.54 3.33 -15.45
CA ARG A 264 -23.35 2.12 -15.15
C ARG A 264 -24.02 1.99 -13.77
N SER A 265 -24.09 3.03 -12.94
CA SER A 265 -25.03 3.08 -11.80
C SER A 265 -25.36 4.54 -11.46
N VAL A 266 -26.61 4.94 -11.71
CA VAL A 266 -27.14 6.24 -11.29
C VAL A 266 -27.67 6.09 -9.86
N THR A 267 -27.32 7.02 -8.99
CA THR A 267 -28.15 7.35 -7.82
C THR A 267 -28.34 8.90 -7.83
N THR A 268 -29.00 9.54 -6.87
CA THR A 268 -29.52 10.96 -6.94
C THR A 268 -28.75 12.12 -6.25
N ILE A 269 -28.81 13.33 -6.87
CA ILE A 269 -28.11 14.66 -6.79
C ILE A 269 -27.66 15.19 -5.41
N CYS A 270 -26.51 15.90 -5.39
CA CYS A 270 -25.91 16.52 -4.21
C CYS A 270 -26.48 17.94 -3.95
N PHE A 271 -27.04 18.16 -2.76
CA PHE A 271 -27.32 19.49 -2.20
C PHE A 271 -26.67 19.54 -0.81
N VAL A 272 -25.75 20.49 -0.61
CA VAL A 272 -25.08 20.70 0.68
C VAL A 272 -25.69 21.93 1.35
N GLY A 273 -26.41 21.71 2.45
CA GLY A 273 -26.84 22.78 3.34
C GLY A 273 -25.69 23.17 4.27
N LEU A 274 -24.95 24.22 3.92
CA LEU A 274 -23.89 24.77 4.77
C LEU A 274 -24.48 25.82 5.73
N LYS A 275 -24.11 25.76 7.01
CA LYS A 275 -24.36 26.84 7.96
C LYS A 275 -23.01 27.40 8.41
N SER A 276 -22.82 28.71 8.23
CA SER A 276 -21.65 29.41 8.78
C SER A 276 -21.60 29.22 10.30
N ARG A 277 -20.40 29.09 10.85
CA ARG A 277 -20.20 29.32 12.28
C ARG A 277 -20.43 30.78 12.61
#